data_AF-A0A0G1ARJ9-F1
#
_entry.id   AF-A0A0G1ARJ9-F1
#
_cell.length_a   1.000
_cell.length_b   1.000
_cell.length_c   1.000
_cell.angle_alpha   90.00
_cell.angle_beta   90.00
_cell.angle_gamma   90.00
#
_symmetry.space_group_name_H-M   'P 1'
#
loop_
_entity.id
_entity.type
_entity.pdbx_description
1 polymer ?
#
loop_
_entity_poly.entity_id
_entity_poly.type
_entity_poly.pdbx_seq_one_letter_code
_entity_poly.pdbx_strand_id
1 'polypeptide(L)'
;MFSISNMGYPYHELIPPAILLDHPGLTKDEYIEALDETHGSGYTKFEPEEPWDSYNEEEKDHHEGSQGLAAILNLEESTRYTIFRTPMVDGNSLLVKPPQQEFTWRPDDPIELVVHKENKVGLPLVLPYSSYERKKEGDQLEIEVGDFEGATILEVLEEKVTKPRSKRDMPYFTYSLKVLPLTEVIRVEQLDSKEELWQKWPDFHPDNRYNFAQSRGHFRLSHDFSGGQAFRWIMADGRYFLDPETFDLIPASWEASNWEYLGYVDLIATAEAIKHKAWKLLSRKGLDHYAAFLRDFPDSKDRIERATWDTHMALASKKYGETVNDLLRRRLFPQGYF
;
A
#
# COMPACT_ATOMS: atom_id res chain seq x y z
N MET A 1 -30.57 5.20 -24.25
CA MET A 1 -29.39 6.08 -24.40
C MET A 1 -29.01 6.47 -22.97
N PHE A 2 -28.05 5.76 -22.38
CA PHE A 2 -27.68 5.96 -20.98
C PHE A 2 -26.80 7.20 -20.88
N SER A 3 -27.15 8.10 -19.97
CA SER A 3 -26.44 9.35 -19.72
C SER A 3 -25.10 9.03 -19.05
N ILE A 4 -24.00 9.22 -19.77
CA ILE A 4 -22.64 9.27 -19.21
C ILE A 4 -22.53 10.65 -18.56
N SER A 5 -23.11 10.83 -17.37
CA SER A 5 -23.02 12.11 -16.66
C SER A 5 -22.62 11.87 -15.21
N ASN A 6 -21.45 12.42 -14.87
CA ASN A 6 -20.75 12.41 -13.59
C ASN A 6 -19.95 11.14 -13.30
N MET A 7 -18.77 11.00 -13.92
CA MET A 7 -17.77 10.03 -13.48
C MET A 7 -16.38 10.67 -13.47
N GLY A 8 -15.85 10.91 -12.27
CA GLY A 8 -14.47 11.32 -12.04
C GLY A 8 -13.50 10.14 -12.09
N TYR A 9 -12.20 10.46 -12.07
CA TYR A 9 -11.04 9.64 -11.61
C TYR A 9 -11.42 8.28 -10.97
N PRO A 10 -10.87 7.07 -11.30
CA PRO A 10 -9.43 6.72 -11.40
C PRO A 10 -9.06 5.40 -12.20
N TYR A 11 -8.35 5.45 -13.34
CA TYR A 11 -7.80 4.20 -13.94
C TYR A 11 -6.34 3.90 -13.58
N HIS A 12 -5.58 4.89 -13.11
CA HIS A 12 -4.18 4.66 -12.75
C HIS A 12 -4.02 3.62 -11.63
N GLU A 13 -4.96 3.55 -10.69
CA GLU A 13 -4.97 2.52 -9.64
C GLU A 13 -5.13 1.09 -10.17
N LEU A 14 -5.79 0.94 -11.33
CA LEU A 14 -5.95 -0.35 -11.98
C LEU A 14 -4.77 -0.72 -12.89
N ILE A 15 -3.75 0.14 -13.02
CA ILE A 15 -2.57 -0.16 -13.84
C ILE A 15 -1.95 -1.50 -13.43
N PRO A 16 -1.61 -1.74 -12.14
CA PRO A 16 -0.99 -3.01 -11.76
C PRO A 16 -1.84 -4.25 -12.08
N PRO A 17 -3.11 -4.37 -11.64
CA PRO A 17 -3.91 -5.54 -11.99
C PRO A 17 -4.17 -5.65 -13.50
N ALA A 18 -4.24 -4.55 -14.25
CA ALA A 18 -4.42 -4.58 -15.70
C ALA A 18 -3.19 -5.12 -16.44
N ILE A 19 -1.98 -4.79 -15.98
CA ILE A 19 -0.74 -5.37 -16.50
C ILE A 19 -0.75 -6.89 -16.30
N LEU A 20 -1.07 -7.40 -15.11
CA LEU A 20 -1.11 -8.84 -14.87
C LEU A 20 -2.26 -9.55 -15.60
N LEU A 21 -3.33 -8.84 -15.95
CA LEU A 21 -4.42 -9.39 -16.75
C LEU A 21 -3.94 -9.72 -18.17
N ASP A 22 -3.24 -8.80 -18.82
CA ASP A 22 -2.81 -8.96 -20.22
C ASP A 22 -1.43 -9.63 -20.36
N HIS A 23 -0.64 -9.59 -19.29
CA HIS A 23 0.68 -10.22 -19.20
C HIS A 23 0.76 -11.16 -17.99
N PRO A 24 0.04 -12.30 -17.98
CA PRO A 24 0.09 -13.22 -16.85
C PRO A 24 1.47 -13.87 -16.74
N GLY A 25 2.02 -13.91 -15.53
CA GLY A 25 3.26 -14.62 -15.23
C GLY A 25 4.53 -13.78 -15.39
N LEU A 26 4.49 -12.49 -15.06
CA LEU A 26 5.69 -11.64 -15.05
C LEU A 26 6.60 -11.99 -13.87
N THR A 27 7.91 -12.07 -14.11
CA THR A 27 8.90 -12.02 -13.03
C THR A 27 8.88 -10.64 -12.35
N LYS A 28 9.57 -10.51 -11.21
CA LYS A 28 9.71 -9.22 -10.50
C LYS A 28 10.21 -8.11 -11.43
N ASP A 29 11.28 -8.38 -12.17
CA ASP A 29 11.95 -7.38 -13.00
C ASP A 29 11.10 -7.03 -14.23
N GLU A 30 10.47 -8.02 -14.88
CA GLU A 30 9.54 -7.79 -15.99
C GLU A 30 8.30 -6.98 -15.54
N TYR A 31 7.84 -7.18 -14.30
CA TYR A 31 6.71 -6.42 -13.77
C TYR A 31 7.09 -4.98 -13.41
N ILE A 32 8.29 -4.77 -12.86
CA ILE A 32 8.83 -3.42 -12.65
C ILE A 32 8.94 -2.69 -13.99
N GLU A 33 9.53 -3.32 -15.01
CA GLU A 33 9.66 -2.74 -16.35
C GLU A 33 8.30 -2.35 -16.93
N ALA A 34 7.30 -3.25 -16.87
CA ALA A 34 5.96 -2.96 -17.37
C ALA A 34 5.26 -1.80 -16.62
N LEU A 35 5.49 -1.68 -15.31
CA LEU A 35 4.99 -0.56 -14.51
C LEU A 35 5.69 0.74 -14.89
N ASP A 36 7.02 0.74 -14.95
CA ASP A 36 7.85 1.91 -15.27
C ASP A 36 7.55 2.45 -16.69
N GLU A 37 7.18 1.57 -17.63
CA GLU A 37 6.76 1.95 -19.00
C GLU A 37 5.32 2.49 -19.09
N THR A 38 4.52 2.32 -18.05
CA THR A 38 3.11 2.74 -18.03
C THR A 38 2.97 4.08 -17.31
N HIS A 39 2.30 5.03 -17.95
CA HIS A 39 2.10 6.37 -17.41
C HIS A 39 0.62 6.66 -17.11
N GLY A 40 0.37 7.18 -15.91
CA GLY A 40 -0.84 7.86 -15.48
C GLY A 40 -0.59 9.35 -15.25
N SER A 41 -1.64 10.12 -15.03
CA SER A 41 -1.50 11.52 -14.63
C SER A 41 -2.61 11.92 -13.68
N GLY A 42 -2.41 11.48 -12.42
CA GLY A 42 -3.26 11.58 -11.22
C GLY A 42 -4.00 12.90 -10.99
N TYR A 43 -3.52 14.00 -11.55
CA TYR A 43 -4.04 15.35 -11.29
C TYR A 43 -4.19 16.20 -12.56
N THR A 44 -3.57 15.78 -13.67
CA THR A 44 -3.62 16.49 -14.96
C THR A 44 -4.84 16.09 -15.78
N LYS A 45 -5.57 17.11 -16.24
CA LYS A 45 -6.65 16.96 -17.22
C LYS A 45 -6.10 17.36 -18.58
N PHE A 46 -6.14 16.45 -19.54
CA PHE A 46 -5.76 16.73 -20.91
C PHE A 46 -6.94 17.26 -21.73
N GLU A 47 -6.64 18.01 -22.78
CA GLU A 47 -7.61 18.52 -23.74
C GLU A 47 -7.89 17.47 -24.84
N PRO A 48 -9.07 17.52 -25.49
CA PRO A 48 -9.49 16.52 -26.47
C PRO A 48 -8.48 16.31 -27.62
N GLU A 49 -7.84 17.38 -28.08
CA GLU A 49 -6.92 17.42 -29.21
C GLU A 49 -5.51 16.89 -28.88
N GLU A 50 -5.20 16.72 -27.60
CA GLU A 50 -3.90 16.20 -27.19
C GLU A 50 -3.71 14.74 -27.64
N PRO A 51 -2.47 14.30 -27.92
CA PRO A 51 -2.17 12.90 -28.20
C PRO A 51 -2.69 11.92 -27.14
N TRP A 52 -2.91 10.66 -27.55
CA TRP A 52 -3.34 9.62 -26.62
C TRP A 52 -2.26 9.29 -25.57
N ASP A 53 -0.99 9.40 -25.97
CA ASP A 53 0.19 9.17 -25.16
C ASP A 53 0.67 10.41 -24.38
N SER A 54 -0.16 11.46 -24.26
CA SER A 54 0.13 12.59 -23.37
C SER A 54 0.11 12.14 -21.90
N TYR A 55 1.16 12.51 -21.16
CA TYR A 55 1.26 12.35 -19.70
C TYR A 55 2.05 13.53 -19.09
N ASN A 56 1.93 13.73 -17.78
CA ASN A 56 2.68 14.76 -17.04
C ASN A 56 3.85 14.12 -16.27
N GLU A 57 5.09 14.40 -16.69
CA GLU A 57 6.32 13.89 -16.04
C GLU A 57 6.47 14.33 -14.58
N GLU A 58 5.88 15.46 -14.19
CA GLU A 58 5.93 15.95 -12.80
C GLU A 58 4.99 15.15 -11.88
N GLU A 59 3.96 14.52 -12.45
CA GLU A 59 3.06 13.60 -11.76
C GLU A 59 3.64 12.19 -11.82
N LYS A 60 4.85 12.02 -11.28
CA LYS A 60 5.47 10.71 -11.16
C LYS A 60 4.53 9.78 -10.40
N ASP A 61 4.10 8.74 -11.09
CA ASP A 61 3.30 7.72 -10.45
C ASP A 61 4.13 6.99 -9.39
N HIS A 62 3.48 6.61 -8.29
CA HIS A 62 4.11 6.01 -7.11
C HIS A 62 4.66 4.58 -7.31
N HIS A 63 4.80 4.12 -8.57
CA HIS A 63 5.11 2.74 -8.92
C HIS A 63 6.54 2.47 -9.41
N GLU A 64 7.45 3.46 -9.33
CA GLU A 64 8.82 3.29 -9.81
C GLU A 64 9.63 2.22 -9.04
N GLY A 65 10.18 1.26 -9.79
CA GLY A 65 11.15 0.29 -9.30
C GLY A 65 10.65 -0.71 -8.24
N SER A 66 11.58 -1.41 -7.59
CA SER A 66 11.25 -2.41 -6.55
C SER A 66 10.48 -1.81 -5.37
N GLN A 67 10.72 -0.54 -5.02
CA GLN A 67 10.01 0.12 -3.93
C GLN A 67 8.53 0.34 -4.29
N GLY A 68 8.27 0.84 -5.50
CA GLY A 68 6.92 1.04 -6.02
C GLY A 68 6.16 -0.29 -6.13
N LEU A 69 6.79 -1.31 -6.72
CA LEU A 69 6.18 -2.65 -6.82
C LEU A 69 5.85 -3.24 -5.45
N ALA A 70 6.75 -3.14 -4.46
CA ALA A 70 6.49 -3.65 -3.12
C ALA A 70 5.31 -2.95 -2.43
N ALA A 71 5.19 -1.62 -2.62
CA ALA A 71 4.07 -0.85 -2.09
C ALA A 71 2.74 -1.23 -2.77
N ILE A 72 2.73 -1.37 -4.09
CA ILE A 72 1.57 -1.79 -4.89
C ILE A 72 1.09 -3.17 -4.50
N LEU A 73 2.00 -4.14 -4.38
CA LEU A 73 1.67 -5.51 -4.03
C LEU A 73 1.28 -5.66 -2.55
N ASN A 74 1.39 -4.59 -1.77
CA ASN A 74 1.17 -4.59 -0.32
C ASN A 74 2.01 -5.68 0.37
N LEU A 75 3.30 -5.75 0.03
CA LEU A 75 4.20 -6.77 0.57
C LEU A 75 4.44 -6.54 2.06
N GLU A 76 4.45 -7.65 2.80
CA GLU A 76 4.89 -7.66 4.19
C GLU A 76 6.39 -7.31 4.29
N GLU A 77 6.80 -6.79 5.45
CA GLU A 77 8.23 -6.65 5.74
C GLU A 77 8.90 -8.03 5.81
N SER A 78 10.13 -8.14 5.31
CA SER A 78 10.88 -9.38 5.39
C SER A 78 11.28 -9.68 6.84
N THR A 79 11.42 -10.97 7.20
CA THR A 79 11.91 -11.36 8.54
C THR A 79 13.26 -10.72 8.86
N ARG A 80 14.14 -10.62 7.85
CA ARG A 80 15.44 -9.97 7.98
C ARG A 80 15.28 -8.50 8.39
N TYR A 81 14.40 -7.76 7.71
CA TYR A 81 14.17 -6.36 8.03
C TYR A 81 13.48 -6.18 9.37
N THR A 82 12.53 -7.06 9.72
CA THR A 82 11.90 -7.07 11.05
C THR A 82 12.94 -7.24 12.16
N ILE A 83 13.90 -8.14 11.98
CA ILE A 83 15.02 -8.30 12.93
C ILE A 83 15.88 -7.04 12.97
N PHE A 84 16.25 -6.50 11.80
CA PHE A 84 17.05 -5.28 11.70
C PHE A 84 16.42 -4.09 12.44
N ARG A 85 15.11 -3.91 12.35
CA ARG A 85 14.37 -2.81 13.01
C ARG A 85 13.97 -3.12 14.46
N THR A 86 14.32 -4.29 15.00
CA THR A 86 14.01 -4.61 16.38
C THR A 86 15.09 -4.02 17.28
N PRO A 87 14.73 -3.18 18.28
CA PRO A 87 15.70 -2.69 19.24
C PRO A 87 16.45 -3.84 19.92
N MET A 88 17.76 -3.68 20.05
CA MET A 88 18.63 -4.67 20.70
C MET A 88 19.03 -4.18 22.10
N VAL A 89 19.55 -5.08 22.93
CA VAL A 89 20.23 -4.69 24.17
C VAL A 89 21.73 -4.83 23.99
N ASP A 90 22.49 -3.84 24.48
CA ASP A 90 23.95 -3.90 24.48
C ASP A 90 24.49 -4.80 25.62
N GLY A 91 25.82 -4.91 25.73
CA GLY A 91 26.49 -5.67 26.78
C GLY A 91 26.23 -5.16 28.21
N ASN A 92 25.61 -3.98 28.36
CA ASN A 92 25.22 -3.37 29.63
C ASN A 92 23.71 -3.45 29.87
N SER A 93 22.98 -4.23 29.07
CA SER A 93 21.51 -4.34 29.11
C SER A 93 20.76 -3.02 28.82
N LEU A 94 21.37 -2.13 28.04
CA LEU A 94 20.76 -0.87 27.61
C LEU A 94 20.17 -1.02 26.21
N LEU A 95 19.02 -0.39 25.99
CA LEU A 95 18.32 -0.43 24.71
C LEU A 95 19.12 0.33 23.64
N VAL A 96 19.40 -0.31 22.52
CA VAL A 96 20.01 0.27 21.32
C VAL A 96 18.96 0.25 20.22
N LYS A 97 18.59 1.44 19.76
CA LYS A 97 17.64 1.60 18.67
C LYS A 97 18.31 1.27 17.33
N PRO A 98 17.60 0.64 16.38
CA PRO A 98 18.11 0.46 15.04
C PRO A 98 18.25 1.82 14.34
N PRO A 99 19.00 1.90 13.23
CA PRO A 99 18.99 3.08 12.37
C PRO A 99 17.57 3.42 11.92
N GLN A 100 17.22 4.71 11.94
CA GLN A 100 15.94 5.21 11.50
C GLN A 100 16.13 6.22 10.37
N GLN A 101 15.46 5.98 9.26
CA GLN A 101 15.39 6.94 8.16
C GLN A 101 14.30 7.96 8.49
N GLU A 102 14.66 9.23 8.53
CA GLU A 102 13.70 10.32 8.70
C GLU A 102 12.98 10.59 7.39
N PHE A 103 11.70 10.98 7.48
CA PHE A 103 10.89 11.23 6.30
C PHE A 103 11.25 12.58 5.69
N THR A 104 11.76 12.57 4.46
CA THR A 104 11.97 13.79 3.68
C THR A 104 10.75 14.09 2.81
N TRP A 105 10.33 15.35 2.76
CA TRP A 105 9.13 15.77 2.03
C TRP A 105 9.39 15.95 0.53
N ARG A 106 10.64 16.19 0.12
CA ARG A 106 11.00 16.38 -1.28
C ARG A 106 11.91 15.24 -1.74
N PRO A 107 11.72 14.76 -2.98
CA PRO A 107 12.59 13.74 -3.58
C PRO A 107 14.08 14.15 -3.63
N ASP A 108 14.35 15.45 -3.74
CA ASP A 108 15.70 16.01 -3.84
C ASP A 108 16.34 16.36 -2.49
N ASP A 109 15.59 16.24 -1.39
CA ASP A 109 16.16 16.49 -0.06
C ASP A 109 17.13 15.35 0.30
N PRO A 110 18.29 15.66 0.89
CA PRO A 110 19.23 14.64 1.33
C PRO A 110 18.56 13.70 2.32
N ILE A 111 18.91 12.41 2.23
CA ILE A 111 18.34 11.40 3.11
C ILE A 111 19.03 11.51 4.48
N GLU A 112 18.22 11.80 5.51
CA GLU A 112 18.69 11.81 6.89
C GLU A 112 18.50 10.44 7.54
N LEU A 113 19.60 9.89 8.06
CA LEU A 113 19.59 8.65 8.83
C LEU A 113 20.08 8.90 10.26
N VAL A 114 19.21 8.66 11.23
CA VAL A 114 19.53 8.72 12.65
C VAL A 114 20.07 7.37 13.10
N VAL A 115 21.32 7.35 13.53
CA VAL A 115 22.02 6.14 13.96
C VAL A 115 22.36 6.24 15.44
N HIS A 116 21.75 5.37 16.24
CA HIS A 116 22.12 5.20 17.65
C HIS A 116 23.57 4.71 17.75
N LYS A 117 24.41 5.41 18.52
CA LYS A 117 25.81 5.03 18.75
C LYS A 117 26.00 4.33 20.08
N GLU A 118 25.57 4.97 21.15
CA GLU A 118 25.73 4.49 22.51
C GLU A 118 24.73 5.19 23.44
N ASN A 119 24.52 4.61 24.61
CA ASN A 119 23.83 5.27 25.71
C ASN A 119 24.85 5.87 26.67
N LYS A 120 24.70 7.17 26.97
CA LYS A 120 25.43 7.80 28.07
C LYS A 120 24.63 7.67 29.35
N VAL A 121 25.28 7.07 30.34
CA VAL A 121 24.69 6.78 31.63
C VAL A 121 25.00 7.93 32.60
N GLY A 122 23.96 8.57 33.12
CA GLY A 122 24.09 9.62 34.12
C GLY A 122 24.22 9.09 35.55
N LEU A 123 24.24 10.00 36.52
CA LEU A 123 24.21 9.63 37.93
C LEU A 123 22.80 9.21 38.36
N PRO A 124 22.67 8.23 39.29
CA PRO A 124 21.38 7.85 39.81
C PRO A 124 20.60 9.03 40.39
N LEU A 125 19.32 9.11 40.07
CA LEU A 125 18.42 10.15 40.59
C LEU A 125 17.06 9.56 40.93
N VAL A 126 16.30 10.31 41.75
CA VAL A 126 14.95 9.93 42.15
C VAL A 126 13.94 10.77 41.39
N LEU A 127 13.02 10.14 40.67
CA LEU A 127 11.96 10.84 39.95
C LEU A 127 10.58 10.22 40.18
N PRO A 128 9.51 11.02 40.10
CA PRO A 128 8.15 10.51 40.02
C PRO A 128 7.88 9.94 38.63
N TYR A 129 7.23 8.79 38.55
CA TYR A 129 6.80 8.18 37.28
C TYR A 129 5.37 7.67 37.40
N SER A 130 4.68 7.50 36.27
CA SER A 130 3.35 6.91 36.27
C SER A 130 3.13 6.08 35.02
N SER A 131 2.41 4.97 35.16
CA SER A 131 2.16 4.05 34.04
C SER A 131 0.88 3.25 34.27
N TYR A 132 0.28 2.77 33.17
CA TYR A 132 -0.78 1.75 33.20
C TYR A 132 -0.21 0.34 33.31
N GLU A 133 1.09 0.17 33.06
CA GLU A 133 1.81 -1.07 33.25
C GLU A 133 2.56 -1.05 34.57
N ARG A 134 2.58 -2.20 35.25
CA ARG A 134 3.37 -2.33 36.46
C ARG A 134 4.85 -2.40 36.09
N LYS A 135 5.68 -1.57 36.73
CA LYS A 135 7.14 -1.54 36.53
C LYS A 135 7.90 -2.22 37.67
N LYS A 136 9.12 -2.68 37.39
CA LYS A 136 10.02 -3.37 38.34
C LYS A 136 11.49 -2.97 38.11
N GLU A 137 12.35 -3.33 39.06
CA GLU A 137 13.79 -3.18 38.91
C GLU A 137 14.31 -3.85 37.62
N GLY A 138 15.20 -3.15 36.93
CA GLY A 138 15.73 -3.56 35.62
C GLY A 138 14.87 -3.16 34.42
N ASP A 139 13.63 -2.69 34.61
CA ASP A 139 12.84 -2.19 33.50
C ASP A 139 13.46 -0.90 32.92
N GLN A 140 13.41 -0.78 31.60
CA GLN A 140 13.75 0.45 30.88
C GLN A 140 12.52 1.35 30.77
N LEU A 141 12.70 2.64 31.01
CA LEU A 141 11.69 3.68 30.89
C LEU A 141 12.03 4.54 29.68
N GLU A 142 11.05 4.76 28.81
CA GLU A 142 11.09 5.83 27.81
C GLU A 142 10.51 7.10 28.46
N ILE A 143 11.38 8.05 28.78
CA ILE A 143 11.01 9.30 29.43
C ILE A 143 11.87 10.44 28.91
N GLU A 144 11.23 11.56 28.62
CA GLU A 144 11.92 12.82 28.29
C GLU A 144 11.85 13.73 29.51
N VAL A 145 12.94 13.79 30.28
CA VAL A 145 13.02 14.67 31.46
C VAL A 145 14.36 15.41 31.44
N GLY A 146 14.32 16.69 31.08
CA GLY A 146 15.54 17.47 30.91
C GLY A 146 16.34 16.96 29.71
N ASP A 147 17.57 16.49 29.95
CA ASP A 147 18.53 16.10 28.92
C ASP A 147 18.67 14.56 28.75
N PHE A 148 17.80 13.76 29.37
CA PHE A 148 17.80 12.31 29.20
C PHE A 148 16.49 11.82 28.57
N GLU A 149 16.62 10.82 27.71
CA GLU A 149 15.59 10.28 26.80
C GLU A 149 15.12 8.88 27.24
N GLY A 150 15.72 8.35 28.32
CA GLY A 150 15.27 7.16 28.99
C GLY A 150 15.90 6.99 30.37
N ALA A 151 15.52 5.93 31.08
CA ALA A 151 16.17 5.55 32.32
C ALA A 151 15.97 4.08 32.67
N THR A 152 16.95 3.46 33.31
CA THR A 152 16.81 2.11 33.88
C THR A 152 16.38 2.20 35.34
N ILE A 153 15.35 1.44 35.73
CA ILE A 153 14.92 1.39 37.14
C ILE A 153 15.96 0.62 37.95
N LEU A 154 16.61 1.31 38.89
CA LEU A 154 17.51 0.69 39.85
C LEU A 154 16.74 0.15 41.05
N GLU A 155 15.74 0.91 41.52
CA GLU A 155 14.98 0.59 42.72
C GLU A 155 13.58 1.24 42.68
N VAL A 156 12.55 0.50 43.08
CA VAL A 156 11.20 1.04 43.27
C VAL A 156 11.06 1.48 44.74
N LEU A 157 11.16 2.79 44.98
CA LEU A 157 11.12 3.34 46.34
C LEU A 157 9.71 3.41 46.90
N GLU A 158 8.75 3.78 46.06
CA GLU A 158 7.33 3.83 46.40
C GLU A 158 6.47 3.42 45.19
N GLU A 159 5.45 2.58 45.41
CA GLU A 159 4.42 2.25 44.43
C GLU A 159 3.04 2.54 45.04
N LYS A 160 2.22 3.33 44.34
CA LYS A 160 0.83 3.59 44.69
C LYS A 160 -0.07 3.14 43.54
N VAL A 161 -1.09 2.35 43.88
CA VAL A 161 -2.07 1.85 42.91
C VAL A 161 -3.35 2.63 43.03
N THR A 162 -3.72 3.33 41.97
CA THR A 162 -5.04 3.96 41.86
C THR A 162 -6.02 2.93 41.30
N LYS A 163 -7.01 2.55 42.11
CA LYS A 163 -8.04 1.60 41.68
C LYS A 163 -8.86 2.20 40.53
N PRO A 164 -9.19 1.40 39.51
CA PRO A 164 -10.02 1.85 38.40
C PRO A 164 -11.40 2.31 38.90
N ARG A 165 -11.96 3.37 38.30
CA ARG A 165 -13.28 3.90 38.67
C ARG A 165 -14.41 3.06 38.07
N SER A 166 -14.14 2.38 36.96
CA SER A 166 -15.06 1.49 36.25
C SER A 166 -14.41 0.13 35.96
N LYS A 167 -15.23 -0.89 35.64
CA LYS A 167 -14.73 -2.21 35.20
C LYS A 167 -13.97 -2.18 33.87
N ARG A 168 -14.06 -1.08 33.10
CA ARG A 168 -13.38 -0.90 31.81
C ARG A 168 -12.05 -0.16 31.95
N ASP A 169 -11.79 0.45 33.10
CA ASP A 169 -10.54 1.21 33.29
C ASP A 169 -9.44 0.26 33.74
N MET A 170 -8.22 0.47 33.23
CA MET A 170 -7.04 -0.23 33.72
C MET A 170 -6.54 0.39 35.03
N PRO A 171 -5.92 -0.40 35.94
CA PRO A 171 -5.25 0.16 37.11
C PRO A 171 -4.17 1.15 36.68
N TYR A 172 -4.00 2.21 37.46
CA TYR A 172 -2.99 3.24 37.21
C TYR A 172 -1.98 3.27 38.36
N PHE A 173 -0.71 3.11 38.03
CA PHE A 173 0.39 3.04 38.98
C PHE A 173 1.14 4.36 39.01
N THR A 174 1.40 4.89 40.20
CA THR A 174 2.30 6.01 40.40
C THR A 174 3.47 5.58 41.27
N TYR A 175 4.66 6.04 40.90
CA TYR A 175 5.91 5.58 41.46
C TYR A 175 6.77 6.74 41.96
N SER A 176 7.58 6.46 42.98
CA SER A 176 8.86 7.14 43.22
C SER A 176 9.96 6.14 42.90
N LEU A 177 10.76 6.42 41.87
CA LEU A 177 11.75 5.50 41.34
C LEU A 177 13.14 6.07 41.53
N LYS A 178 14.09 5.25 41.99
CA LYS A 178 15.51 5.52 41.81
C LYS A 178 15.91 4.95 40.46
N VAL A 179 16.33 5.82 39.56
CA VAL A 179 16.63 5.44 38.18
C VAL A 179 18.05 5.83 37.81
N LEU A 180 18.58 5.15 36.81
CA LEU A 180 19.82 5.50 36.14
C LEU A 180 19.45 6.15 34.80
N PRO A 181 19.54 7.48 34.68
CA PRO A 181 19.14 8.18 33.46
C PRO A 181 20.06 7.83 32.29
N LEU A 182 19.49 7.79 31.10
CA LEU A 182 20.13 7.44 29.83
C LEU A 182 19.91 8.58 28.83
N THR A 183 21.00 9.12 28.29
CA THR A 183 20.96 10.04 27.15
C THR A 183 21.43 9.27 25.93
N GLU A 184 20.64 9.25 24.84
CA GLU A 184 21.05 8.57 23.62
C GLU A 184 22.08 9.43 22.90
N VAL A 185 23.20 8.82 22.53
CA VAL A 185 24.17 9.46 21.64
C VAL A 185 23.82 9.01 20.24
N ILE A 186 23.20 9.91 19.49
CA ILE A 186 22.89 9.69 18.08
C ILE A 186 23.92 10.34 17.16
N ARG A 187 24.10 9.74 15.99
CA ARG A 187 24.76 10.35 14.84
C ARG A 187 23.73 10.51 13.75
N VAL A 188 23.56 11.74 13.26
CA VAL A 188 22.81 11.99 12.02
C VAL A 188 23.78 11.85 10.85
N GLU A 189 23.43 10.98 9.92
CA GLU A 189 24.13 10.82 8.64
C GLU A 189 23.27 11.45 7.55
N GLN A 190 23.89 12.35 6.78
CA GLN A 190 23.31 12.92 5.57
C GLN A 190 23.84 12.11 4.40
N LEU A 191 22.93 11.61 3.55
CA LEU A 191 23.24 10.81 2.38
C LEU A 191 22.65 11.49 1.15
N ASP A 192 23.42 11.58 0.08
CA ASP A 192 23.05 12.38 -1.10
C ASP A 192 22.06 11.63 -2.01
N SER A 193 21.88 10.32 -1.81
CA SER A 193 21.04 9.48 -2.68
C SER A 193 20.56 8.19 -1.99
N LYS A 194 19.53 7.56 -2.58
CA LYS A 194 19.04 6.23 -2.16
C LYS A 194 20.11 5.16 -2.38
N GLU A 195 20.89 5.27 -3.46
CA GLU A 195 21.98 4.36 -3.78
C GLU A 195 23.05 4.36 -2.69
N GLU A 196 23.42 5.55 -2.19
CA GLU A 196 24.36 5.66 -1.07
C GLU A 196 23.78 5.03 0.21
N LEU A 197 22.51 5.28 0.51
CA LEU A 197 21.80 4.63 1.62
C LEU A 197 21.88 3.11 1.50
N TRP A 198 21.57 2.54 0.34
CA TRP A 198 21.53 1.10 0.15
C TRP A 198 22.92 0.46 0.16
N GLN A 199 23.96 1.16 -0.30
CA GLN A 199 25.33 0.67 -0.19
C GLN A 199 25.80 0.62 1.26
N LYS A 200 25.48 1.66 2.03
CA LYS A 200 25.94 1.80 3.43
C LYS A 200 25.09 1.01 4.42
N TRP A 201 23.79 0.95 4.16
CA TRP A 201 22.77 0.30 4.98
C TRP A 201 21.87 -0.59 4.11
N PRO A 202 22.36 -1.76 3.67
CA PRO A 202 21.66 -2.62 2.71
C PRO A 202 20.26 -3.07 3.14
N ASP A 203 19.98 -3.12 4.44
CA ASP A 203 18.66 -3.51 4.94
C ASP A 203 17.54 -2.52 4.55
N PHE A 204 17.86 -1.26 4.22
CA PHE A 204 16.90 -0.30 3.66
C PHE A 204 16.60 -0.52 2.17
N HIS A 205 17.39 -1.34 1.47
CA HIS A 205 17.11 -1.67 0.07
C HIS A 205 15.76 -2.42 -0.01
N PRO A 206 14.86 -2.09 -0.97
CA PRO A 206 13.53 -2.71 -1.06
C PRO A 206 13.57 -4.25 -1.07
N ASP A 207 14.52 -4.85 -1.78
CA ASP A 207 14.69 -6.32 -1.83
C ASP A 207 15.05 -6.96 -0.48
N ASN A 208 15.64 -6.20 0.46
CA ASN A 208 15.90 -6.67 1.82
C ASN A 208 14.78 -6.28 2.77
N ARG A 209 14.10 -5.15 2.51
CA ARG A 209 13.01 -4.62 3.33
C ARG A 209 11.74 -5.44 3.21
N TYR A 210 11.36 -5.84 2.01
CA TYR A 210 10.06 -6.46 1.71
C TYR A 210 10.19 -7.95 1.38
N ASN A 211 9.14 -8.71 1.71
CA ASN A 211 9.06 -10.13 1.42
C ASN A 211 8.59 -10.37 -0.02
N PHE A 212 9.50 -10.27 -0.98
CA PHE A 212 9.21 -10.65 -2.37
C PHE A 212 8.93 -12.15 -2.56
N ALA A 213 9.17 -12.99 -1.54
CA ALA A 213 8.78 -14.40 -1.53
C ALA A 213 7.31 -14.63 -1.10
N GLN A 214 6.56 -13.57 -0.79
CA GLN A 214 5.13 -13.64 -0.44
C GLN A 214 4.33 -14.27 -1.59
N SER A 215 3.65 -15.38 -1.31
CA SER A 215 3.02 -16.21 -2.35
C SER A 215 1.68 -15.67 -2.85
N ARG A 216 1.07 -14.72 -2.15
CA ARG A 216 -0.20 -14.08 -2.50
C ARG A 216 -0.40 -12.76 -1.76
N GLY A 217 -1.23 -11.89 -2.30
CA GLY A 217 -1.59 -10.63 -1.64
C GLY A 217 -2.76 -9.95 -2.32
N HIS A 218 -2.94 -8.67 -2.01
CA HIS A 218 -3.89 -7.79 -2.68
C HIS A 218 -3.20 -6.49 -3.05
N PHE A 219 -3.75 -5.80 -4.04
CA PHE A 219 -3.19 -4.53 -4.47
C PHE A 219 -3.53 -3.43 -3.47
N ARG A 220 -2.54 -2.59 -3.15
CA ARG A 220 -2.76 -1.36 -2.40
C ARG A 220 -3.19 -0.27 -3.36
N LEU A 221 -4.51 -0.06 -3.46
CA LEU A 221 -5.09 1.05 -4.21
C LEU A 221 -5.11 2.31 -3.31
N SER A 222 -5.00 3.51 -3.88
CA SER A 222 -4.51 4.70 -3.17
C SER A 222 -5.47 5.30 -2.14
N HIS A 223 -6.70 4.79 -2.01
CA HIS A 223 -7.63 5.14 -0.93
C HIS A 223 -8.16 3.87 -0.24
N ASP A 224 -8.66 4.00 1.00
CA ASP A 224 -9.38 2.96 1.78
C ASP A 224 -10.72 2.53 1.11
N PHE A 225 -10.74 2.47 -0.21
CA PHE A 225 -11.77 1.80 -0.96
C PHE A 225 -11.79 0.34 -0.52
N SER A 226 -12.93 -0.08 0.03
CA SER A 226 -13.22 -1.49 0.29
C SER A 226 -12.95 -2.39 -0.93
N GLY A 227 -12.90 -1.83 -2.14
CA GLY A 227 -12.52 -2.51 -3.39
C GLY A 227 -11.04 -2.89 -3.55
N GLY A 228 -10.09 -2.28 -2.84
CA GLY A 228 -8.66 -2.64 -2.98
C GLY A 228 -8.36 -4.10 -2.61
N GLN A 229 -9.10 -4.63 -1.64
CA GLN A 229 -8.99 -6.05 -1.23
C GLN A 229 -9.61 -7.04 -2.24
N ALA A 230 -10.38 -6.54 -3.21
CA ALA A 230 -11.00 -7.36 -4.25
C ALA A 230 -10.00 -7.71 -5.36
N PHE A 231 -9.04 -6.85 -5.66
CA PHE A 231 -7.97 -7.14 -6.61
C PHE A 231 -6.83 -7.87 -5.90
N ARG A 232 -6.65 -9.14 -6.25
CA ARG A 232 -5.69 -10.05 -5.62
C ARG A 232 -4.65 -10.54 -6.62
N TRP A 233 -3.50 -10.89 -6.11
CA TRP A 233 -2.41 -11.45 -6.90
C TRP A 233 -1.85 -12.70 -6.22
N ILE A 234 -1.32 -13.60 -7.03
CA ILE A 234 -0.60 -14.80 -6.58
C ILE A 234 0.78 -14.82 -7.22
N MET A 235 1.74 -15.41 -6.51
CA MET A 235 3.05 -15.71 -7.04
C MET A 235 3.25 -17.22 -7.14
N ALA A 236 3.57 -17.69 -8.34
CA ALA A 236 3.87 -19.08 -8.63
C ALA A 236 5.18 -19.16 -9.44
N ASP A 237 6.11 -20.01 -9.02
CA ASP A 237 7.41 -20.21 -9.67
C ASP A 237 8.18 -18.90 -9.94
N GLY A 238 8.13 -17.96 -8.99
CA GLY A 238 8.80 -16.66 -9.09
C GLY A 238 8.14 -15.66 -10.04
N ARG A 239 6.89 -15.92 -10.44
CA ARG A 239 6.11 -15.10 -11.37
C ARG A 239 4.78 -14.66 -10.77
N TYR A 240 4.38 -13.42 -11.04
CA TYR A 240 3.15 -12.80 -10.58
C TYR A 240 2.00 -13.03 -11.55
N PHE A 241 0.82 -13.30 -10.99
CA PHE A 241 -0.42 -13.48 -11.72
C PHE A 241 -1.54 -12.73 -11.00
N LEU A 242 -2.54 -12.26 -11.75
CA LEU A 242 -3.81 -11.83 -11.17
C LEU A 242 -4.51 -13.07 -10.60
N ASP A 243 -4.89 -13.03 -9.32
CA ASP A 243 -5.55 -14.15 -8.66
C ASP A 243 -6.95 -14.34 -9.26
N PRO A 244 -7.34 -15.56 -9.71
CA PRO A 244 -8.69 -15.83 -10.18
C PRO A 244 -9.81 -15.43 -9.20
N GLU A 245 -9.56 -15.48 -7.88
CA GLU A 245 -10.52 -15.04 -6.86
C GLU A 245 -10.90 -13.56 -7.02
N THR A 246 -10.03 -12.76 -7.67
CA THR A 246 -10.35 -11.38 -8.03
C THR A 246 -11.67 -11.28 -8.77
N PHE A 247 -11.92 -12.16 -9.76
CA PHE A 247 -13.12 -12.12 -10.59
C PHE A 247 -14.40 -12.55 -9.85
N ASP A 248 -14.25 -13.24 -8.71
CA ASP A 248 -15.37 -13.57 -7.81
C ASP A 248 -15.74 -12.40 -6.88
N LEU A 249 -14.76 -11.51 -6.62
CA LEU A 249 -14.86 -10.43 -5.63
C LEU A 249 -15.17 -9.07 -6.27
N ILE A 250 -14.55 -8.76 -7.41
CA ILE A 250 -14.73 -7.47 -8.05
C ILE A 250 -16.17 -7.33 -8.55
N PRO A 251 -16.75 -6.14 -8.43
CA PRO A 251 -18.02 -5.87 -9.06
C PRO A 251 -17.86 -5.95 -10.59
N ALA A 252 -18.97 -6.27 -11.23
CA ALA A 252 -19.19 -6.10 -12.65
C ALA A 252 -18.78 -4.72 -13.23
N SER A 253 -19.08 -3.68 -12.43
CA SER A 253 -19.13 -2.21 -12.64
C SER A 253 -19.85 -1.62 -13.88
N TRP A 254 -20.81 -0.73 -13.58
CA TRP A 254 -21.13 0.60 -14.17
C TRP A 254 -22.47 1.10 -13.52
N GLU A 255 -22.56 1.18 -12.18
CA GLU A 255 -23.59 2.01 -11.53
C GLU A 255 -22.89 3.25 -10.95
N ALA A 256 -22.91 4.31 -11.77
CA ALA A 256 -22.13 5.54 -11.70
C ALA A 256 -22.45 6.50 -10.54
N SER A 257 -22.84 6.03 -9.35
CA SER A 257 -23.08 6.94 -8.22
C SER A 257 -22.01 6.87 -7.13
N ASN A 258 -21.31 5.74 -6.99
CA ASN A 258 -20.33 5.56 -5.92
C ASN A 258 -18.96 5.26 -6.52
N TRP A 259 -18.12 6.29 -6.47
CA TRP A 259 -16.66 6.35 -6.63
C TRP A 259 -15.85 5.27 -5.87
N GLU A 260 -16.52 4.37 -5.13
CA GLU A 260 -15.93 3.42 -4.20
C GLU A 260 -15.65 2.03 -4.80
N TYR A 261 -16.05 1.77 -6.05
CA TYR A 261 -16.09 0.41 -6.61
C TYR A 261 -15.55 0.33 -8.05
N LEU A 262 -14.25 0.02 -8.17
CA LEU A 262 -13.61 -0.40 -9.42
C LEU A 262 -14.02 -1.83 -9.77
N GLY A 263 -14.37 -2.09 -11.04
CA GLY A 263 -14.87 -3.41 -11.45
C GLY A 263 -14.24 -4.01 -12.70
N TYR A 264 -14.82 -5.11 -13.18
CA TYR A 264 -14.29 -5.87 -14.30
C TYR A 264 -14.21 -5.04 -15.59
N VAL A 265 -15.25 -4.27 -15.92
CA VAL A 265 -15.23 -3.43 -17.13
C VAL A 265 -14.15 -2.35 -17.03
N ASP A 266 -13.96 -1.77 -15.85
CA ASP A 266 -12.91 -0.78 -15.59
C ASP A 266 -11.52 -1.39 -15.80
N LEU A 267 -11.29 -2.59 -15.28
CA LEU A 267 -10.04 -3.33 -15.46
C LEU A 267 -9.74 -3.58 -16.94
N ILE A 268 -10.75 -3.99 -17.73
CA ILE A 268 -10.60 -4.18 -19.18
C ILE A 268 -10.30 -2.86 -19.89
N ALA A 269 -10.98 -1.77 -19.52
CA ALA A 269 -10.73 -0.46 -20.10
C ALA A 269 -9.30 0.04 -19.80
N THR A 270 -8.80 -0.17 -18.57
CA THR A 270 -7.41 0.14 -18.20
C THR A 270 -6.42 -0.70 -19.00
N ALA A 271 -6.65 -2.01 -19.13
CA ALA A 271 -5.76 -2.88 -19.90
C ALA A 271 -5.67 -2.45 -21.38
N GLU A 272 -6.81 -2.10 -22.00
CA GLU A 272 -6.81 -1.58 -23.37
C GLU A 272 -6.15 -0.19 -23.49
N ALA A 273 -6.27 0.66 -22.47
CA ALA A 273 -5.54 1.93 -22.44
C ALA A 273 -4.03 1.71 -22.45
N ILE A 274 -3.54 0.77 -21.63
CA ILE A 274 -2.11 0.43 -21.54
C ILE A 274 -1.60 -0.11 -22.86
N LYS A 275 -2.31 -1.08 -23.43
CA LYS A 275 -1.98 -1.69 -24.73
C LYS A 275 -1.78 -0.66 -25.84
N HIS A 276 -2.57 0.41 -25.85
CA HIS A 276 -2.52 1.46 -26.88
C HIS A 276 -1.76 2.71 -26.46
N LYS A 277 -1.07 2.70 -25.30
CA LYS A 277 -0.41 3.86 -24.70
C LYS A 277 -1.33 5.08 -24.58
N ALA A 278 -2.61 4.85 -24.31
CA ALA A 278 -3.60 5.89 -24.14
C ALA A 278 -3.55 6.47 -22.72
N TRP A 279 -2.40 7.00 -22.31
CA TRP A 279 -2.14 7.61 -20.99
C TRP A 279 -3.11 8.72 -20.66
N LYS A 280 -3.58 9.45 -21.68
CA LYS A 280 -4.68 10.41 -21.56
C LYS A 280 -5.94 9.79 -20.95
N LEU A 281 -6.25 8.52 -21.23
CA LEU A 281 -7.39 7.82 -20.61
C LEU A 281 -7.13 7.45 -19.14
N LEU A 282 -5.87 7.33 -18.73
CA LEU A 282 -5.42 7.05 -17.35
C LEU A 282 -5.22 8.31 -16.50
N SER A 283 -5.72 9.45 -16.99
CA SER A 283 -5.54 10.78 -16.40
C SER A 283 -6.77 11.32 -15.67
N ARG A 284 -6.71 12.60 -15.26
CA ARG A 284 -7.85 13.30 -14.67
C ARG A 284 -8.97 13.46 -15.64
N LYS A 285 -10.10 12.88 -15.26
CA LYS A 285 -11.30 12.83 -16.10
C LYS A 285 -11.02 12.13 -17.43
N GLY A 286 -10.16 11.10 -17.43
CA GLY A 286 -9.93 10.26 -18.60
C GLY A 286 -11.23 9.79 -19.26
N LEU A 287 -12.28 9.55 -18.46
CA LEU A 287 -13.63 9.20 -18.92
C LEU A 287 -14.28 10.22 -19.87
N ASP A 288 -13.93 11.50 -19.79
CA ASP A 288 -14.39 12.53 -20.75
C ASP A 288 -13.91 12.20 -22.18
N HIS A 289 -12.80 11.45 -22.30
CA HIS A 289 -12.23 11.01 -23.57
C HIS A 289 -12.69 9.60 -23.98
N TYR A 290 -13.45 8.89 -23.15
CA TYR A 290 -13.77 7.47 -23.37
C TYR A 290 -14.52 7.22 -24.69
N ALA A 291 -15.51 8.06 -25.03
CA ALA A 291 -16.24 7.93 -26.29
C ALA A 291 -15.32 8.14 -27.52
N ALA A 292 -14.34 9.03 -27.42
CA ALA A 292 -13.34 9.23 -28.46
C ALA A 292 -12.37 8.04 -28.52
N PHE A 293 -11.95 7.50 -27.36
CA PHE A 293 -11.11 6.32 -27.28
C PHE A 293 -11.75 5.12 -27.98
N LEU A 294 -13.01 4.81 -27.68
CA LEU A 294 -13.74 3.70 -28.32
C LEU A 294 -13.98 3.91 -29.83
N ARG A 295 -13.98 5.16 -30.29
CA ARG A 295 -14.09 5.49 -31.73
C ARG A 295 -12.75 5.27 -32.44
N ASP A 296 -11.66 5.68 -31.79
CA ASP A 296 -10.32 5.68 -32.38
C ASP A 296 -9.67 4.28 -32.28
N PHE A 297 -10.04 3.47 -31.29
CA PHE A 297 -9.59 2.09 -31.06
C PHE A 297 -10.77 1.10 -31.07
N PRO A 298 -11.27 0.71 -32.26
CA PRO A 298 -12.45 -0.13 -32.39
C PRO A 298 -12.26 -1.57 -31.84
N ASP A 299 -11.04 -2.09 -31.83
CA ASP A 299 -10.74 -3.38 -31.20
C ASP A 299 -10.91 -3.34 -29.67
N SER A 300 -10.47 -2.24 -29.04
CA SER A 300 -10.70 -1.99 -27.62
C SER A 300 -12.19 -1.88 -27.31
N LYS A 301 -12.95 -1.20 -28.19
CA LYS A 301 -14.41 -1.13 -28.09
C LYS A 301 -15.06 -2.51 -28.08
N ASP A 302 -14.69 -3.38 -29.01
CA ASP A 302 -15.25 -4.74 -29.07
C ASP A 302 -14.96 -5.55 -27.79
N ARG A 303 -13.74 -5.42 -27.24
CA ARG A 303 -13.35 -6.09 -25.99
C ARG A 303 -14.12 -5.56 -24.78
N ILE A 304 -14.27 -4.25 -24.68
CA ILE A 304 -14.99 -3.57 -23.61
C ILE A 304 -16.50 -3.87 -23.67
N GLU A 305 -17.11 -3.85 -24.86
CA GLU A 305 -18.53 -4.19 -25.03
C GLU A 305 -18.77 -5.65 -24.64
N ARG A 306 -17.86 -6.56 -24.99
CA ARG A 306 -17.91 -7.95 -24.53
C ARG A 306 -17.82 -8.04 -23.01
N ALA A 307 -16.85 -7.37 -22.40
CA ALA A 307 -16.70 -7.36 -20.94
C ALA A 307 -17.98 -6.85 -20.24
N THR A 308 -18.61 -5.82 -20.79
CA THR A 308 -19.89 -5.27 -20.32
C THR A 308 -20.99 -6.32 -20.40
N TRP A 309 -21.10 -7.03 -21.52
CA TRP A 309 -22.06 -8.12 -21.70
C TRP A 309 -21.82 -9.28 -20.74
N ASP A 310 -20.57 -9.73 -20.59
CA ASP A 310 -20.18 -10.81 -19.69
C ASP A 310 -20.55 -10.46 -18.25
N THR A 311 -20.25 -9.23 -17.83
CA THR A 311 -20.65 -8.64 -16.55
C THR A 311 -22.18 -8.72 -16.34
N HIS A 312 -22.97 -8.22 -17.29
CA HIS A 312 -24.43 -8.23 -17.15
C HIS A 312 -25.01 -9.64 -17.10
N MET A 313 -24.43 -10.56 -17.86
CA MET A 313 -24.81 -11.96 -17.88
C MET A 313 -24.47 -12.65 -16.56
N ALA A 314 -23.29 -12.39 -15.99
CA ALA A 314 -22.89 -12.91 -14.69
C ALA A 314 -23.81 -12.41 -13.56
N LEU A 315 -24.09 -11.10 -13.51
CA LEU A 315 -25.00 -10.51 -12.53
C LEU A 315 -26.42 -11.07 -12.65
N ALA A 316 -26.94 -11.19 -13.87
CA ALA A 316 -28.25 -11.77 -14.10
C ALA A 316 -28.28 -13.24 -13.66
N SER A 317 -27.27 -14.04 -14.01
CA SER A 317 -27.18 -15.45 -13.62
C SER A 317 -27.20 -15.61 -12.10
N LYS A 318 -26.42 -14.80 -11.38
CA LYS A 318 -26.40 -14.75 -9.92
C LYS A 318 -27.76 -14.36 -9.32
N LYS A 319 -28.43 -13.35 -9.89
CA LYS A 319 -29.76 -12.90 -9.45
C LYS A 319 -30.83 -14.01 -9.59
N TYR A 320 -30.72 -14.85 -10.61
CA TYR A 320 -31.69 -15.92 -10.86
C TYR A 320 -31.29 -17.27 -10.27
N GLY A 321 -30.10 -17.40 -9.66
CA GLY A 321 -29.58 -18.68 -9.18
C GLY A 321 -29.31 -19.67 -10.33
N GLU A 322 -29.04 -19.15 -11.52
CA GLU A 322 -28.86 -19.91 -12.76
C GLU A 322 -27.38 -19.95 -13.14
N THR A 323 -26.97 -20.96 -13.90
CA THR A 323 -25.69 -20.87 -14.64
C THR A 323 -25.84 -19.90 -15.82
N VAL A 324 -24.74 -19.35 -16.33
CA VAL A 324 -24.77 -18.51 -17.55
C VAL A 324 -25.46 -19.22 -18.72
N ASN A 325 -25.24 -20.54 -18.84
CA ASN A 325 -25.88 -21.36 -19.87
C ASN A 325 -27.40 -21.47 -19.68
N ASP A 326 -27.87 -21.60 -18.45
CA ASP A 326 -29.31 -21.68 -18.16
C ASP A 326 -30.00 -20.34 -18.40
N LEU A 327 -29.34 -19.23 -18.03
CA LEU A 327 -29.81 -17.88 -18.33
C LEU A 327 -29.91 -17.66 -19.86
N LEU A 328 -28.88 -18.07 -20.61
CA LEU A 328 -28.88 -17.98 -22.08
C LEU A 328 -30.00 -18.82 -22.69
N ARG A 329 -30.17 -20.06 -22.25
CA ARG A 329 -31.26 -20.93 -22.72
C ARG A 329 -32.63 -20.31 -22.46
N ARG A 330 -32.85 -19.74 -21.27
CA ARG A 330 -34.12 -19.09 -20.92
C ARG A 330 -34.40 -17.83 -21.77
N ARG A 331 -33.35 -17.07 -22.13
CA ARG A 331 -33.50 -15.89 -23.00
C ARG A 331 -33.73 -16.25 -24.46
N LEU A 332 -33.06 -17.29 -24.97
CA LEU A 332 -33.16 -17.74 -26.36
C LEU A 332 -34.42 -18.57 -26.61
N PHE A 333 -34.91 -19.29 -25.59
CA PHE A 333 -36.11 -20.12 -25.65
C PHE A 333 -37.06 -19.72 -24.51
N PRO A 334 -37.70 -18.54 -24.58
CA PRO A 334 -38.67 -18.13 -23.57
C PRO A 334 -39.78 -19.18 -23.49
N GLN A 335 -40.06 -19.66 -22.27
CA GLN A 335 -41.11 -20.66 -22.03
C GLN A 335 -42.44 -20.14 -22.61
N GLY A 336 -42.98 -20.86 -23.60
CA GLY A 336 -44.13 -20.45 -24.41
C GLY A 336 -44.02 -20.79 -25.91
N TYR A 337 -42.86 -21.25 -26.38
CA TYR A 337 -42.65 -21.77 -27.73
C TYR A 337 -42.53 -23.31 -27.78
N PHE A 338 -43.44 -24.01 -27.10
CA PHE A 338 -43.73 -25.44 -27.34
C PHE A 338 -45.20 -25.73 -27.10
#